data_AF-A0A8T2PCC1-F1
#
_entry.id   AF-A0A8T2PCC1-F1
#
_cell.length_a   1.000
_cell.length_b   1.000
_cell.length_c   1.000
_cell.angle_alpha   90.00
_cell.angle_beta   90.00
_cell.angle_gamma   90.00
#
_symmetry.space_group_name_H-M   'P 1'
#
loop_
_entity.id
_entity.type
_entity.pdbx_description
1 polymer ?
#
loop_
_entity_poly.entity_id
_entity_poly.type
_entity_poly.pdbx_seq_one_letter_code
_entity_poly.pdbx_strand_id
1 'polypeptide(L)'
;MDCPRGWDIFGSRCFKFVQTFRSWIAAEQYCLRFEGNLASVHSADEYNFLQQIILRYTNELPPTWIGGYDAVQEGVWLWSDGSKFDFSSWNAGEPNNFLGNEHCIQMNFP
;
A
#
# COMPACT_ATOMS: atom_id res chain seq x y z
N MET A 1 -10.33 -3.64 20.35
CA MET A 1 -8.90 -3.69 20.02
C MET A 1 -8.45 -2.26 19.84
N ASP A 2 -7.30 -1.90 20.40
CA ASP A 2 -6.77 -0.55 20.31
C ASP A 2 -5.45 -0.58 19.51
N CYS A 3 -5.27 0.38 18.61
CA CYS A 3 -4.03 0.54 17.87
C CYS A 3 -3.02 1.38 18.69
N PRO A 4 -1.70 1.18 18.47
CA PRO A 4 -0.68 2.04 19.08
C PRO A 4 -0.90 3.52 18.73
N ARG A 5 -0.39 4.43 19.57
CA ARG A 5 -0.56 5.87 19.33
C ARG A 5 -0.05 6.28 17.95
N GLY A 6 -0.89 7.01 17.21
CA GLY A 6 -0.58 7.49 15.86
C GLY A 6 -0.73 6.44 14.76
N TRP A 7 -1.52 5.40 15.03
CA TRP A 7 -2.06 4.45 14.06
C TRP A 7 -3.59 4.56 14.06
N ASP A 8 -4.20 4.34 12.92
CA ASP A 8 -5.64 4.34 12.71
C ASP A 8 -6.15 2.89 12.58
N ILE A 9 -7.31 2.62 13.16
CA ILE A 9 -7.91 1.27 13.17
C ILE A 9 -8.89 1.10 12.03
N PHE A 10 -8.82 -0.04 11.34
CA PHE A 10 -9.85 -0.51 10.41
C PHE A 10 -10.04 -2.02 10.59
N GLY A 11 -11.24 -2.41 11.02
CA GLY A 11 -11.52 -3.78 11.45
C GLY A 11 -10.61 -4.21 12.61
N SER A 12 -9.81 -5.24 12.39
CA SER A 12 -8.82 -5.76 13.34
C SER A 12 -7.37 -5.32 13.03
N ARG A 13 -7.17 -4.44 12.05
CA ARG A 13 -5.84 -4.02 11.57
C ARG A 13 -5.57 -2.55 11.88
N CYS A 14 -4.30 -2.22 12.04
CA CYS A 14 -3.81 -0.88 12.32
C CYS A 14 -3.00 -0.37 11.14
N PHE A 15 -3.24 0.87 10.73
CA PHE A 15 -2.58 1.50 9.60
C PHE A 15 -1.93 2.81 10.01
N LYS A 16 -0.82 3.15 9.37
CA LYS A 16 -0.10 4.40 9.61
C LYS A 16 0.41 4.94 8.29
N PHE A 17 0.04 6.18 7.98
CA PHE A 17 0.65 6.90 6.89
C PHE A 17 2.01 7.47 7.32
N VAL A 18 3.04 7.23 6.50
CA VAL A 18 4.40 7.73 6.72
C VAL A 18 4.73 8.72 5.62
N GLN A 19 4.71 10.01 5.94
CA GLN A 19 4.94 11.09 5.00
C GLN A 19 6.43 11.33 4.72
N THR A 20 7.11 10.32 4.16
CA THR A 20 8.52 10.42 3.73
C THR A 20 8.71 9.80 2.36
N PHE A 21 9.45 10.47 1.47
CA PHE A 21 9.79 9.92 0.16
C PHE A 21 10.83 8.81 0.28
N ARG A 22 10.52 7.62 -0.24
CA ARG A 22 11.35 6.42 -0.22
C ARG A 22 11.12 5.57 -1.48
N SER A 23 12.11 4.77 -1.86
CA SER A 23 11.86 3.64 -2.76
C SER A 23 10.97 2.60 -2.08
N TRP A 24 10.28 1.75 -2.84
CA TRP A 24 9.40 0.73 -2.29
C TRP A 24 10.13 -0.17 -1.26
N ILE A 25 11.32 -0.66 -1.62
CA ILE A 25 12.15 -1.50 -0.71
C ILE A 25 12.49 -0.75 0.58
N ALA A 26 12.89 0.52 0.49
CA ALA A 26 13.23 1.31 1.67
C ALA A 26 12.00 1.65 2.52
N ALA A 27 10.81 1.73 1.92
CA ALA A 27 9.55 1.92 2.63
C ALA A 27 9.13 0.64 3.37
N GLU A 28 9.21 -0.52 2.72
CA GLU A 28 8.96 -1.83 3.36
C GLU A 28 9.91 -2.06 4.53
N GLN A 29 11.22 -1.86 4.34
CA GLN A 29 12.22 -1.96 5.41
C GLN A 29 11.95 -1.00 6.57
N TYR A 30 11.32 0.15 6.30
CA TYR A 30 10.94 1.09 7.34
C TYR A 30 9.72 0.59 8.12
N CYS A 31 8.70 0.04 7.43
CA CYS A 31 7.54 -0.57 8.06
C CYS A 31 7.91 -1.76 8.96
N LEU A 32 8.87 -2.59 8.53
CA LEU A 32 9.37 -3.73 9.32
C LEU A 32 9.96 -3.33 10.68
N ARG A 33 10.45 -2.08 10.83
CA ARG A 33 10.92 -1.56 12.12
C ARG A 33 9.80 -1.31 13.12
N PHE A 34 8.56 -1.26 12.65
CA PHE A 34 7.36 -1.17 13.48
C PHE A 34 6.65 -2.52 13.63
N GLU A 35 7.32 -3.63 13.30
CA GLU A 35 6.73 -4.97 13.30
C GLU A 35 5.50 -5.06 12.37
N GLY A 36 5.49 -4.25 11.30
CA GLY A 36 4.46 -4.26 10.27
C GLY A 36 5.05 -4.27 8.86
N ASN A 37 4.20 -4.16 7.86
CA ASN A 37 4.57 -4.15 6.45
C ASN A 37 3.96 -2.92 5.75
N LEU A 38 4.36 -2.64 4.51
CA LEU A 38 3.54 -1.82 3.63
C LEU A 38 2.13 -2.43 3.54
N ALA A 39 1.11 -1.57 3.51
CA ALA A 39 -0.27 -2.01 3.62
C ALA A 39 -0.67 -2.92 2.45
N SER A 40 -1.18 -4.10 2.75
CA SER A 40 -2.05 -4.86 1.85
C SER A 40 -3.46 -4.28 1.88
N VAL A 41 -4.22 -4.47 0.81
CA VAL A 41 -5.62 -4.05 0.69
C VAL A 41 -6.44 -5.26 0.33
N HIS A 42 -7.60 -5.44 0.97
CA HIS A 42 -8.48 -6.60 0.74
C HIS A 42 -9.93 -6.22 0.44
N SER A 43 -10.24 -4.93 0.34
CA SER A 43 -11.59 -4.44 0.04
C SER A 43 -11.58 -2.99 -0.45
N ALA A 44 -12.65 -2.59 -1.15
CA ALA A 44 -12.84 -1.20 -1.54
C ALA A 44 -12.99 -0.27 -0.32
N ASP A 45 -13.62 -0.74 0.76
CA ASP A 45 -13.76 0.05 1.99
C ASP A 45 -12.41 0.31 2.66
N GLU A 46 -11.53 -0.70 2.66
CA GLU A 46 -10.17 -0.54 3.15
C GLU A 46 -9.35 0.41 2.27
N TYR A 47 -9.47 0.29 0.94
CA TYR A 47 -8.82 1.22 0.00
C TYR A 47 -9.25 2.67 0.28
N ASN A 48 -10.56 2.90 0.42
CA ASN A 48 -11.13 4.21 0.73
C ASN A 48 -10.67 4.71 2.11
N PHE A 49 -10.57 3.84 3.10
CA PHE A 49 -10.03 4.18 4.41
C PHE A 49 -8.58 4.64 4.35
N LEU A 50 -7.72 3.95 3.58
CA LEU A 50 -6.33 4.39 3.36
C LEU A 50 -6.28 5.77 2.68
N GLN A 51 -7.15 6.03 1.69
CA GLN A 51 -7.26 7.37 1.07
C GLN A 51 -7.64 8.44 2.09
N GLN A 52 -8.57 8.15 3.01
CA GLN A 52 -8.96 9.09 4.07
C GLN A 52 -7.80 9.40 5.03
N ILE A 53 -7.01 8.40 5.41
CA ILE A 53 -5.82 8.62 6.23
C ILE A 53 -4.84 9.53 5.49
N ILE A 54 -4.52 9.22 4.23
CA ILE A 54 -3.61 10.01 3.40
C ILE A 54 -4.10 11.45 3.31
N LEU A 55 -5.36 11.65 2.92
CA LEU A 55 -5.98 12.97 2.79
C LEU A 55 -5.91 13.78 4.09
N ARG A 56 -6.12 13.15 5.25
CA ARG A 56 -6.02 13.83 6.55
C ARG A 56 -4.60 14.31 6.86
N TYR A 57 -3.57 13.61 6.38
CA TYR A 57 -2.17 13.96 6.61
C TYR A 57 -1.59 14.93 5.57
N THR A 58 -2.03 14.83 4.31
CA THR A 58 -1.44 15.57 3.18
C THR A 58 -2.35 16.68 2.64
N ASN A 59 -3.64 16.65 2.97
CA ASN A 59 -4.70 17.45 2.34
C ASN A 59 -4.87 17.20 0.83
N GLU A 60 -4.29 16.10 0.32
CA GLU A 60 -4.29 15.68 -1.09
C GLU A 60 -4.31 14.14 -1.18
N LEU A 61 -4.33 13.56 -2.38
CA LEU A 61 -4.19 12.11 -2.60
C LEU A 61 -2.95 11.83 -3.48
N PRO A 62 -1.72 12.05 -2.96
CA PRO A 62 -0.52 11.77 -3.73
C PRO A 62 -0.36 10.25 -3.98
N PRO A 63 0.35 9.86 -5.05
CA PRO A 63 0.77 8.49 -5.25
C PRO A 63 1.49 7.96 -4.00
N THR A 64 1.04 6.83 -3.48
CA THR A 64 1.48 6.29 -2.20
C THR A 64 1.77 4.81 -2.32
N TRP A 65 2.97 4.38 -1.89
CA TRP A 65 3.34 2.96 -1.90
C TRP A 65 2.41 2.12 -1.00
N ILE A 66 1.98 0.99 -1.54
CA ILE A 66 1.35 -0.10 -0.79
C ILE A 66 2.15 -1.40 -1.00
N GLY A 67 1.83 -2.46 -0.27
CA GLY A 67 2.68 -3.65 -0.16
C GLY A 67 2.68 -4.55 -1.40
N GLY A 68 2.05 -4.15 -2.50
CA GLY A 68 1.87 -4.99 -3.67
C GLY A 68 3.14 -5.02 -4.51
N TYR A 69 3.56 -6.20 -4.94
CA TYR A 69 4.71 -6.38 -5.83
C TYR A 69 4.54 -7.63 -6.71
N ASP A 70 5.20 -7.66 -7.86
CA ASP A 70 5.26 -8.84 -8.75
C ASP A 70 6.70 -9.17 -9.22
N ALA A 71 7.71 -8.56 -8.59
CA ALA A 71 9.13 -8.73 -8.95
C ALA A 71 9.66 -10.18 -8.94
N VAL A 72 8.94 -11.12 -8.33
CA VAL A 72 9.28 -12.55 -8.32
C VAL A 72 8.87 -13.22 -9.63
N GLN A 73 7.70 -12.87 -10.14
CA GLN A 73 7.15 -13.38 -11.39
C GLN A 73 6.16 -12.36 -11.93
N GLU A 74 6.52 -11.76 -13.06
CA GLU A 74 5.69 -10.80 -13.78
C GLU A 74 4.23 -11.27 -13.93
N GLY A 75 3.29 -10.39 -13.58
CA GLY A 75 1.85 -10.67 -13.63
C GLY A 75 1.32 -11.52 -12.46
N VAL A 76 2.18 -11.99 -11.56
CA VAL A 76 1.80 -12.66 -10.31
C VAL A 76 2.05 -11.74 -9.12
N TRP A 77 1.01 -10.99 -8.77
CA TRP A 77 1.05 -10.03 -7.68
C TRP A 77 0.95 -10.69 -6.30
N LEU A 78 1.72 -10.17 -5.36
CA LEU A 78 1.80 -10.59 -3.97
C LEU A 78 1.74 -9.37 -3.06
N TRP A 79 1.23 -9.55 -1.84
CA TRP A 79 1.38 -8.56 -0.77
C TRP A 79 2.63 -8.87 0.07
N SER A 80 3.38 -7.85 0.48
CA SER A 80 4.62 -7.98 1.25
C SER A 80 4.41 -8.55 2.66
N ASP A 81 3.19 -8.42 3.20
CA ASP A 81 2.79 -9.01 4.49
C ASP A 81 2.47 -10.52 4.40
N GLY A 82 2.55 -11.12 3.21
CA GLY A 82 2.27 -12.54 2.97
C GLY A 82 0.78 -12.88 2.92
N SER A 83 -0.11 -11.90 3.01
CA SER A 83 -1.54 -12.09 2.80
C SER A 83 -1.84 -12.44 1.34
N LYS A 84 -3.02 -13.02 1.10
CA LYS A 84 -3.45 -13.36 -0.25
C LYS A 84 -3.66 -12.09 -1.08
N PHE A 85 -3.11 -12.05 -2.28
CA PHE A 85 -3.47 -11.03 -3.25
C PHE A 85 -4.87 -11.30 -3.81
N ASP A 86 -5.87 -10.60 -3.27
CA ASP A 86 -7.30 -10.80 -3.57
C ASP A 86 -8.05 -9.51 -3.89
N PHE A 87 -7.35 -8.38 -3.93
CA PHE A 87 -7.89 -7.09 -4.30
C PHE A 87 -6.93 -6.37 -5.23
N SER A 88 -7.52 -5.75 -6.25
CA SER A 88 -6.82 -4.83 -7.12
C SER A 88 -7.78 -3.74 -7.58
N SER A 89 -7.37 -2.48 -7.44
CA SER A 89 -8.07 -1.31 -7.98
C SER A 89 -7.24 -0.67 -9.08
N TRP A 90 -6.91 -1.45 -10.10
CA TRP A 90 -6.13 -0.98 -11.23
C TRP A 90 -6.88 0.10 -12.00
N ASN A 91 -6.17 1.17 -12.39
CA ASN A 91 -6.68 2.09 -13.40
C ASN A 91 -6.88 1.35 -14.73
N ALA A 92 -7.75 1.85 -15.61
CA ALA A 92 -7.96 1.23 -16.90
C ALA A 92 -6.63 1.18 -17.69
N GLY A 93 -6.16 -0.03 -17.97
CA GLY A 93 -4.89 -0.27 -18.64
C GLY A 93 -3.73 -0.65 -17.71
N GLU A 94 -3.91 -0.65 -16.39
CA GLU A 94 -2.93 -1.15 -15.43
C GLU A 94 -3.27 -2.58 -14.95
N PRO A 95 -2.27 -3.36 -14.50
CA PRO A 95 -0.83 -3.11 -14.62
C PRO A 95 -0.36 -3.33 -16.06
N ASN A 96 0.30 -2.35 -16.68
CA ASN A 96 0.84 -2.48 -18.05
C ASN A 96 2.33 -2.80 -18.10
N ASN A 97 3.02 -2.78 -16.95
CA ASN A 97 4.46 -2.92 -16.86
C ASN A 97 5.18 -1.94 -17.81
N PHE A 98 4.83 -0.66 -17.74
CA PHE A 98 5.35 0.34 -18.64
C PHE A 98 6.88 0.39 -18.53
N LEU A 99 7.56 0.13 -19.65
CA LEU A 99 9.03 0.04 -19.75
C LEU A 99 9.67 -1.12 -18.95
N GLY A 100 8.92 -2.11 -18.47
CA GLY A 100 9.47 -3.30 -17.82
C GLY A 100 10.00 -3.07 -16.40
N ASN A 101 9.56 -2.02 -15.69
CA ASN A 101 10.13 -1.61 -14.40
C ASN A 101 9.08 -1.34 -13.30
N GLU A 102 7.81 -1.72 -13.49
CA GLU A 102 6.71 -1.38 -12.56
C GLU A 102 6.32 -2.55 -11.66
N HIS A 103 7.28 -3.03 -10.88
CA HIS A 103 7.06 -4.21 -10.04
C HIS A 103 6.45 -3.94 -8.66
N CYS A 104 5.94 -2.73 -8.42
CA CYS A 104 5.50 -2.27 -7.09
C CYS A 104 4.24 -1.39 -7.23
N ILE A 105 3.25 -1.59 -6.36
CA ILE A 105 1.98 -0.86 -6.44
C ILE A 105 2.04 0.47 -5.70
N GLN A 106 1.59 1.53 -6.38
CA GLN A 106 1.14 2.76 -5.75
C GLN A 106 -0.38 2.86 -5.82
N MET A 107 -1.01 3.28 -4.73
CA MET A 107 -2.38 3.79 -4.77
C MET A 107 -2.38 5.27 -5.16
N ASN A 108 -3.51 5.76 -5.66
CA ASN A 108 -3.71 7.15 -6.14
C ASN A 108 -2.75 7.56 -7.27
N PHE A 109 -2.30 6.60 -8.08
CA PHE A 109 -1.58 6.92 -9.31
C PHE A 109 -2.57 7.54 -10.33
N PRO A 110 -2.20 8.63 -11.04
CA PRO A 110 -3.08 9.28 -12.02
C PRO A 110 -3.42 8.40 -13.23
#